data_AF-A0A7K2KSQ8-F1
#
_entry.id   AF-A0A7K2KSQ8-F1
#
_cell.length_a   1.000
_cell.length_b   1.000
_cell.length_c   1.000
_cell.angle_alpha   90.00
_cell.angle_beta   90.00
_cell.angle_gamma   90.00
#
_symmetry.space_group_name_H-M   'P 1'
#
loop_
_entity.id
_entity.type
_entity.pdbx_description
1 polymer ?
#
loop_
_entity_poly.entity_id
_entity_poly.type
_entity_poly.pdbx_seq_one_letter_code
_entity_poly.pdbx_strand_id
1 'polypeptide(L)'
;RAVIFRGEFPDHPTAAVGTAPVRSLAPNGHGLHHAVGNVWEWTADLFAAGSPGRALRGGLHLCHASYCNRYRCSARTSNTPES
;
A
#
# COMPACT_ATOMS: atom_id res chain seq x y z
N ARG A 1 1.10 -10.00 7.78
CA ARG A 1 0.04 -10.37 6.81
C ARG A 1 -0.50 -9.07 6.22
N ALA A 2 -0.78 -9.01 4.92
CA ALA A 2 -1.22 -7.79 4.24
C ALA A 2 -2.29 -8.13 3.20
N VAL A 3 -3.14 -7.15 2.87
CA VAL A 3 -4.09 -7.23 1.76
C VAL A 3 -3.38 -6.71 0.51
N ILE A 4 -2.94 -7.62 -0.34
CA ILE A 4 -2.22 -7.36 -1.60
C ILE A 4 -2.73 -8.33 -2.68
N PHE A 5 -2.37 -8.09 -3.93
CA PHE A 5 -2.78 -8.94 -5.03
C PHE A 5 -2.17 -10.34 -4.89
N ARG A 6 -2.93 -11.37 -5.26
CA ARG A 6 -2.47 -12.77 -5.28
C ARG A 6 -2.87 -13.39 -6.60
N GLY A 7 -1.96 -14.13 -7.22
CA GLY A 7 -2.14 -14.72 -8.55
C GLY A 7 -1.22 -14.09 -9.58
N GLU A 8 -1.58 -14.15 -10.85
CA GLU A 8 -0.82 -13.51 -11.92
C GLU A 8 -1.40 -12.14 -12.23
N PHE A 9 -0.68 -11.10 -11.83
CA PHE A 9 -1.12 -9.72 -12.05
C PHE A 9 -1.02 -9.35 -13.55
N PRO A 10 -2.00 -8.62 -14.12
CA PRO A 10 -3.23 -8.12 -13.48
C PRO A 10 -4.45 -9.04 -13.63
N ASP A 11 -4.37 -10.07 -14.48
CA ASP A 11 -5.56 -10.70 -15.07
C ASP A 11 -6.06 -11.96 -14.36
N HIS A 12 -5.22 -12.65 -13.59
CA HIS A 12 -5.57 -13.95 -12.98
C HIS A 12 -5.44 -13.91 -11.45
N PRO A 13 -6.38 -13.25 -10.74
CA PRO A 13 -6.38 -13.24 -9.28
C PRO A 13 -6.78 -14.60 -8.71
N THR A 14 -6.07 -15.05 -7.68
CA THR A 14 -6.39 -16.28 -6.92
C THR A 14 -7.17 -15.99 -5.62
N ALA A 15 -7.50 -14.72 -5.37
CA ALA A 15 -8.30 -14.24 -4.26
C ALA A 15 -9.06 -12.96 -4.65
N ALA A 16 -10.06 -12.56 -3.86
CA ALA A 16 -10.78 -11.31 -4.09
C ALA A 16 -9.83 -10.10 -4.11
N VAL A 17 -9.99 -9.24 -5.12
CA VAL A 17 -9.21 -8.01 -5.29
C VAL A 17 -10.06 -6.83 -4.86
N GLY A 18 -9.55 -6.02 -3.93
CA GLY A 18 -10.24 -4.85 -3.44
C GLY A 18 -9.73 -4.42 -2.07
N THR A 19 -10.35 -3.38 -1.54
CA THR A 19 -10.13 -2.96 -0.15
C THR A 19 -10.77 -3.95 0.82
N ALA A 20 -10.25 -3.96 2.05
CA ALA A 20 -10.79 -4.75 3.15
C ALA A 20 -11.12 -3.85 4.35
N PRO A 21 -12.04 -4.29 5.24
CA PRO A 21 -12.32 -3.57 6.48
C PRO A 21 -11.06 -3.29 7.29
N VAL A 22 -10.97 -2.10 7.90
CA VAL A 22 -9.75 -1.59 8.56
C VAL A 22 -9.25 -2.46 9.73
N ARG A 23 -10.05 -3.39 10.26
CA ARG A 23 -9.66 -4.33 11.31
C ARG A 23 -9.82 -5.81 10.92
N SER A 24 -9.86 -6.11 9.62
CA SER A 24 -10.04 -7.48 9.10
C SER A 24 -8.84 -8.41 9.33
N LEU A 25 -7.65 -7.85 9.57
CA LEU A 25 -6.44 -8.58 9.92
C LEU A 25 -5.97 -8.19 11.32
N ALA A 26 -5.22 -9.09 11.98
CA ALA A 26 -4.58 -8.81 13.26
C ALA A 26 -3.63 -7.59 13.15
N PRO A 27 -3.55 -6.74 14.19
CA PRO A 27 -2.63 -5.61 14.20
C PRO A 27 -1.17 -6.08 14.29
N ASN A 28 -0.23 -5.20 13.97
CA ASN A 28 1.18 -5.41 14.27
C ASN A 28 1.48 -5.23 15.78
N GLY A 29 2.76 -5.37 16.18
CA GLY A 29 3.19 -5.22 17.59
C GLY A 29 2.95 -3.84 18.22
N HIS A 30 2.51 -2.85 17.44
CA HIS A 30 2.15 -1.50 17.89
C HIS A 30 0.63 -1.25 17.88
N GLY A 31 -0.19 -2.27 17.61
CA GLY A 31 -1.64 -2.10 17.54
C GLY A 31 -2.15 -1.49 16.22
N LEU A 32 -1.29 -1.32 15.21
CA LEU A 32 -1.67 -0.76 13.91
C LEU A 32 -2.18 -1.86 12.98
N HIS A 33 -3.34 -1.63 12.38
CA HIS A 33 -3.90 -2.49 11.34
C HIS A 33 -3.56 -1.95 9.95
N HIS A 34 -3.33 -2.86 8.99
CA HIS A 34 -3.12 -2.56 7.57
C HIS A 34 -2.07 -1.49 7.25
N ALA A 35 -1.05 -1.30 8.11
CA ALA A 35 0.08 -0.41 7.81
C ALA A 35 0.87 -0.77 6.53
N VAL A 36 0.62 -1.97 5.98
CA VAL A 36 1.05 -2.38 4.64
C VAL A 36 -0.08 -3.08 3.88
N GLY A 37 -0.23 -2.77 2.59
CA GLY A 37 -1.32 -3.23 1.74
C GLY A 37 -2.64 -2.48 1.99
N ASN A 38 -3.74 -3.02 1.50
CA ASN A 38 -5.08 -2.43 1.52
C ASN A 38 -5.16 -1.15 0.66
N VAL A 39 -4.70 -0.01 1.18
CA VAL A 39 -4.68 1.28 0.49
C VAL A 39 -3.34 1.98 0.73
N TRP A 40 -2.93 2.82 -0.21
CA TRP A 40 -1.85 3.76 0.07
C TRP A 40 -2.27 4.77 1.13
N GLU A 41 -1.35 5.11 2.02
CA GLU A 41 -1.56 6.11 3.07
C GLU A 41 -0.68 7.34 2.81
N TRP A 42 -1.30 8.51 2.73
CA TRP A 42 -0.62 9.81 2.61
C TRP A 42 0.16 10.13 3.89
N THR A 43 1.30 10.80 3.71
CA THR A 43 2.12 11.35 4.78
C THR A 43 2.29 12.86 4.60
N ALA A 44 2.58 13.57 5.69
CA ALA A 44 2.78 15.02 5.66
C ALA A 44 4.02 15.42 4.84
N ASP A 45 5.02 14.55 4.78
CA ASP A 45 6.29 14.79 4.11
C ASP A 45 6.14 14.95 2.58
N LEU A 46 6.94 15.85 2.01
CA LEU A 46 7.23 15.83 0.59
C LEU A 46 8.01 14.56 0.24
N PHE A 47 7.87 14.07 -0.99
CA PHE A 47 8.63 12.90 -1.42
C PHE A 47 10.15 13.14 -1.45
N ALA A 48 10.55 14.32 -1.89
CA ALA A 48 11.92 14.80 -1.80
C ALA A 48 11.89 16.31 -1.59
N ALA A 49 13.01 16.89 -1.18
CA ALA A 49 13.13 18.34 -1.11
C ALA A 49 12.80 18.96 -2.47
N GLY A 50 11.87 19.91 -2.50
CA GLY A 50 11.39 20.54 -3.73
C GLY A 50 10.47 19.69 -4.61
N SER A 51 10.08 18.48 -4.18
CA SER A 51 9.12 17.66 -4.94
C SER A 51 7.71 18.26 -4.87
N PRO A 52 6.97 18.31 -5.99
CA PRO A 52 5.56 18.72 -5.97
C PRO A 52 4.64 17.65 -5.35
N GLY A 53 5.15 16.43 -5.13
CA GLY A 53 4.36 15.32 -4.59
C GLY A 53 4.60 15.07 -3.10
N ARG A 54 3.55 14.64 -2.39
CA ARG A 54 3.67 14.12 -1.02
C ARG A 54 4.00 12.65 -1.04
N ALA A 55 4.64 12.17 0.02
CA ALA A 55 4.99 10.76 0.14
C ALA A 55 3.76 9.90 0.50
N LEU A 56 3.65 8.76 -0.17
CA LEU A 56 2.69 7.69 0.08
C LEU A 56 3.43 6.46 0.62
N ARG A 57 2.84 5.77 1.61
CA ARG A 57 3.41 4.59 2.27
C ARG A 57 2.39 3.43 2.35
N GLY A 58 2.90 2.24 2.65
CA GLY A 58 2.08 1.04 2.91
C GLY A 58 1.85 0.14 1.69
N GLY A 59 1.72 0.71 0.49
CA GLY A 59 1.28 -0.05 -0.69
C GLY A 59 -0.23 -0.30 -0.67
N LEU A 60 -0.78 -0.83 -1.75
CA LEU A 60 -2.24 -1.02 -1.89
C LEU A 60 -2.59 -2.47 -2.24
N HIS A 61 -3.88 -2.80 -2.21
CA HIS A 61 -4.40 -4.14 -2.55
C HIS A 61 -4.05 -4.65 -3.96
N LEU A 62 -3.51 -3.80 -4.86
CA LEU A 62 -3.03 -4.18 -6.19
C LEU A 62 -1.54 -4.54 -6.22
N CYS A 63 -0.76 -4.21 -5.19
CA CYS A 63 0.67 -4.49 -5.21
C CYS A 63 0.93 -6.00 -5.36
N HIS A 64 1.87 -6.35 -6.24
CA HIS A 64 2.27 -7.74 -6.50
C HIS A 64 3.78 -7.82 -6.76
N ALA A 65 4.42 -8.94 -6.41
CA ALA A 65 5.87 -9.06 -6.47
C ALA A 65 6.46 -8.93 -7.88
N SER A 66 5.66 -9.26 -8.91
CA SER A 66 6.07 -9.17 -10.32
C SER A 66 6.31 -7.74 -10.81
N TYR A 67 5.70 -6.73 -10.18
CA TYR A 67 5.79 -5.34 -10.66
C TYR A 67 5.93 -4.29 -9.55
N CYS A 68 5.36 -4.53 -8.37
CA CYS A 68 5.30 -3.56 -7.28
C CYS A 68 5.48 -4.24 -5.91
N ASN A 69 6.74 -4.31 -5.49
CA ASN A 69 7.16 -4.75 -4.14
C ASN A 69 7.07 -3.63 -3.09
N ARG A 70 6.04 -2.77 -3.15
CA ARG A 70 5.90 -1.58 -2.30
C ARG A 70 5.07 -1.81 -1.02
N TYR A 71 4.65 -3.05 -0.76
CA TYR A 71 4.07 -3.48 0.53
C TYR A 71 5.12 -3.76 1.63
N ARG A 72 6.36 -3.26 1.46
CA ARG A 72 7.41 -3.31 2.49
C ARG A 72 7.34 -2.05 3.33
N CYS A 73 7.56 -2.13 4.65
CA CYS A 73 7.52 -0.95 5.52
C CYS A 73 8.46 0.19 5.08
N SER A 74 9.61 -0.14 4.50
CA SER A 74 10.58 0.84 3.98
C SER A 74 10.25 1.41 2.60
N ALA A 75 9.23 0.86 1.91
CA ALA A 75 8.84 1.33 0.60
C ALA A 75 8.08 2.66 0.69
N ARG A 76 8.26 3.47 -0.35
CA ARG A 76 7.62 4.76 -0.55
C ARG A 76 7.29 4.99 -2.02
N THR A 77 6.25 5.75 -2.31
CA THR A 77 5.95 6.34 -3.62
C THR A 77 5.44 7.78 -3.40
N SER A 78 5.02 8.47 -4.44
CA SER A 78 4.48 9.82 -4.35
C SER A 78 3.31 10.05 -5.29
N ASN A 79 2.50 11.03 -4.98
CA ASN A 79 1.53 11.61 -5.91
C ASN A 79 1.34 13.11 -5.61
N THR A 80 0.70 13.86 -6.51
CA THR A 80 0.37 15.27 -6.27
C THR A 80 -0.76 15.39 -5.24
N PRO A 81 -0.74 16.39 -4.35
CA PRO A 81 -1.74 16.54 -3.29
C PRO A 81 -3.20 16.66 -3.78
N GLU A 82 -3.40 17.10 -5.02
CA GLU A 82 -4.70 17.40 -5.61
C GLU A 82 -5.38 16.17 -6.28
N SER A 83 -4.80 14.98 -6.14
CA SER A 83 -5.34 13.74 -6.73
C SER A 83 -6.65 13.27 -6.10
#